data_AF-A0A7Z9LWN9-F1
#
_entry.id   AF-A0A7Z9LWN9-F1
#
_cell.length_a   1.000
_cell.length_b   1.000
_cell.length_c   1.000
_cell.angle_alpha   90.00
_cell.angle_beta   90.00
_cell.angle_gamma   90.00
#
_symmetry.space_group_name_H-M   'P 1'
#
loop_
_entity.id
_entity.type
_entity.pdbx_description
1 polymer ?
#
loop_
_entity_poly.entity_id
_entity_poly.type
_entity_poly.pdbx_seq_one_letter_code
_entity_poly.pdbx_strand_id
1 'polypeptide(L)'
;MNVLGLGTDIIECLRIAKMIEKHGELFLQRVYTEHEVGYCSSRKAANQHYAGRWAAKEAVLKAMGTGWSRGIRWRDIEVKVELGGKPNVYIHGTAKEV
;
A
#
# COMPACT_ATOMS: atom_id res chain seq x y z
N MET A 1 -1.73 1.85 27.22
CA MET A 1 -1.18 1.91 25.84
C MET A 1 -2.03 2.93 25.10
N ASN A 2 -1.45 4.03 24.61
CA ASN A 2 -2.22 5.09 23.94
C ASN A 2 -2.25 4.84 22.44
N VAL A 3 -3.43 4.97 21.84
CA VAL A 3 -3.61 4.98 20.39
C VAL A 3 -3.25 6.39 19.90
N LEU A 4 -2.25 6.50 19.03
CA LEU A 4 -1.78 7.79 18.50
C LEU A 4 -2.64 8.29 17.33
N GLY A 5 -3.25 7.37 16.58
CA GLY A 5 -4.13 7.68 15.46
C GLY A 5 -4.82 6.43 14.92
N LEU A 6 -5.86 6.65 14.13
CA LEU A 6 -6.66 5.61 13.50
C LEU A 6 -6.91 5.97 12.03
N GLY A 7 -6.84 4.98 11.16
CA GLY A 7 -7.12 5.17 9.74
C GLY A 7 -7.80 3.95 9.13
N THR A 8 -8.72 4.21 8.21
CA THR A 8 -9.42 3.18 7.43
C THR A 8 -9.59 3.67 6.00
N ASP A 9 -9.59 2.72 5.06
CA ASP A 9 -9.79 2.99 3.65
C ASP A 9 -10.47 1.82 2.95
N ILE A 10 -11.23 2.13 1.90
CA ILE A 10 -11.93 1.14 1.08
C ILE A 10 -11.63 1.41 -0.39
N ILE A 11 -11.26 0.36 -1.12
CA ILE A 11 -10.84 0.47 -2.52
C ILE A 11 -11.60 -0.53 -3.38
N GLU A 12 -12.21 -0.02 -4.44
CA GLU A 12 -12.79 -0.86 -5.49
C GLU A 12 -11.68 -1.59 -6.25
N CYS A 13 -11.72 -2.93 -6.24
CA CYS A 13 -10.72 -3.76 -6.93
C CYS A 13 -10.70 -3.51 -8.45
N LEU A 14 -11.86 -3.28 -9.06
CA LEU A 14 -11.97 -2.99 -10.50
C LEU A 14 -11.28 -1.68 -10.88
N ARG A 15 -11.29 -0.68 -9.99
CA ARG A 15 -10.58 0.59 -10.22
C ARG A 15 -9.08 0.35 -10.34
N ILE A 16 -8.51 -0.45 -9.44
CA ILE A 16 -7.08 -0.79 -9.47
C ILE A 16 -6.74 -1.66 -10.68
N ALA A 17 -7.58 -2.63 -11.01
CA ALA A 17 -7.41 -3.45 -12.21
C ALA A 17 -7.32 -2.57 -13.48
N LYS A 18 -8.26 -1.62 -13.66
CA LYS A 18 -8.26 -0.68 -14.79
C LYS A 18 -7.01 0.21 -14.82
N MET A 19 -6.50 0.63 -13.66
CA MET A 19 -5.26 1.41 -13.60
C MET A 19 -4.04 0.60 -14.01
N ILE A 20 -3.94 -0.65 -13.56
CA ILE A 20 -2.87 -1.58 -13.95
C ILE A 20 -2.94 -1.86 -15.45
N GLU A 21 -4.13 -2.14 -15.99
CA GLU A 21 -4.33 -2.39 -17.41
C GLU A 21 -3.93 -1.16 -18.26
N LYS A 22 -4.33 0.04 -17.83
CA LYS A 22 -4.09 1.28 -18.58
C LYS A 22 -2.64 1.76 -18.53
N HIS A 23 -1.96 1.60 -17.39
CA HIS A 23 -0.66 2.22 -17.14
C HIS A 23 0.48 1.21 -16.94
N GLY A 24 0.17 -0.08 -16.81
CA GLY A 24 1.12 -1.17 -16.70
C GLY A 24 2.16 -0.95 -15.61
N GLU A 25 3.41 -1.27 -15.98
CA GLU A 25 4.55 -1.25 -15.08
C GLU A 25 4.83 0.13 -14.46
N LEU A 26 4.57 1.22 -15.18
CA LEU A 26 4.80 2.59 -14.66
C LEU A 26 3.93 2.89 -13.43
N PHE A 27 2.68 2.40 -13.43
CA PHE A 27 1.81 2.52 -12.28
C PHE A 27 2.29 1.64 -11.12
N LEU A 28 2.69 0.40 -11.43
CA LEU A 28 3.16 -0.54 -10.42
C LEU A 28 4.40 -0.01 -9.69
N GLN A 29 5.42 0.43 -10.44
CA GLN A 29 6.67 0.95 -9.90
C GLN A 29 6.51 2.28 -9.15
N ARG A 30 5.46 3.05 -9.46
CA ARG A 30 5.15 4.27 -8.73
C ARG A 30 4.56 3.98 -7.35
N VAL A 31 3.73 2.94 -7.25
CA VAL A 31 2.82 2.74 -6.12
C VAL A 31 3.30 1.64 -5.17
N TYR A 32 3.87 0.56 -5.72
CA TYR A 32 4.22 -0.65 -4.99
C TYR A 32 5.73 -0.83 -4.93
N THR A 33 6.23 -1.40 -3.84
CA THR A 33 7.62 -1.85 -3.78
C THR A 33 7.81 -3.10 -4.63
N GLU A 34 9.05 -3.42 -5.00
CA GLU A 34 9.35 -4.65 -5.76
C GLU A 34 8.86 -5.91 -5.04
N HIS A 35 8.99 -5.93 -3.70
CA HIS A 35 8.47 -7.02 -2.88
C HIS A 35 6.94 -7.12 -2.94
N GLU A 36 6.23 -5.99 -2.89
CA GLU A 36 4.77 -5.98 -3.05
C GLU A 36 4.33 -6.44 -4.44
N VAL A 37 5.04 -6.04 -5.49
CA VAL A 37 4.79 -6.49 -6.88
C VAL A 37 5.00 -8.01 -6.97
N GLY A 38 6.13 -8.52 -6.49
CA GLY A 38 6.42 -9.96 -6.48
C GLY A 38 5.36 -10.76 -5.71
N TYR A 39 4.97 -10.27 -4.53
CA TYR A 39 3.90 -10.88 -3.75
C TYR A 39 2.58 -10.87 -4.52
N CYS A 40 2.11 -9.71 -5.00
CA CYS A 40 0.77 -9.59 -5.59
C CYS A 40 0.66 -10.36 -6.90
N SER A 41 1.68 -10.29 -7.75
CA SER A 41 1.72 -10.99 -9.04
C SER A 41 1.77 -12.51 -8.89
N SER A 42 2.30 -13.04 -7.79
CA SER A 42 2.31 -14.49 -7.54
C SER A 42 0.94 -15.08 -7.12
N ARG A 43 -0.07 -14.24 -6.88
CA ARG A 43 -1.38 -14.67 -6.37
C ARG A 43 -2.41 -14.82 -7.48
N LYS A 44 -3.29 -15.82 -7.34
CA LYS A 44 -4.39 -16.09 -8.29
C LYS A 44 -5.28 -14.86 -8.54
N ALA A 45 -5.53 -14.05 -7.51
CA ALA A 45 -6.35 -12.85 -7.59
C ALA A 45 -5.50 -11.57 -7.47
N ALA A 46 -4.46 -11.44 -8.30
CA ALA A 46 -3.47 -10.37 -8.20
C ALA A 46 -4.07 -8.96 -8.03
N ASN A 47 -5.11 -8.61 -8.79
CA ASN A 47 -5.78 -7.31 -8.70
C ASN A 47 -6.37 -7.02 -7.31
N GLN A 48 -6.95 -8.02 -6.64
CA GLN A 48 -7.46 -7.87 -5.28
C GLN A 48 -6.32 -7.66 -4.28
N HIS A 49 -5.19 -8.34 -4.49
CA HIS A 49 -4.02 -8.15 -3.66
C HIS A 49 -3.46 -6.74 -3.80
N TYR A 50 -3.28 -6.23 -5.03
CA TYR A 50 -2.86 -4.85 -5.29
C TYR A 50 -3.82 -3.82 -4.66
N ALA A 51 -5.13 -4.03 -4.79
CA ALA A 51 -6.13 -3.16 -4.18
C ALA A 51 -6.07 -3.16 -2.65
N GLY A 52 -5.86 -4.33 -2.03
CA GLY A 52 -5.66 -4.43 -0.58
C GLY A 52 -4.43 -3.67 -0.09
N ARG A 53 -3.32 -3.66 -0.84
CA ARG A 53 -2.12 -2.90 -0.48
C ARG A 53 -2.35 -1.41 -0.63
N TRP A 54 -3.07 -1.00 -1.67
CA TRP A 54 -3.48 0.41 -1.83
C TRP A 54 -4.28 0.88 -0.62
N ALA A 55 -5.34 0.16 -0.26
CA ALA A 55 -6.19 0.50 0.88
C ALA A 55 -5.40 0.53 2.19
N ALA A 56 -4.52 -0.45 2.41
CA ALA A 56 -3.68 -0.48 3.60
C ALA A 56 -2.73 0.73 3.69
N LYS A 57 -2.11 1.13 2.57
CA LYS A 57 -1.22 2.32 2.54
C LYS A 57 -1.98 3.61 2.86
N GLU A 58 -3.16 3.80 2.29
CA GLU A 58 -4.04 4.93 2.58
C GLU A 58 -4.50 4.93 4.04
N ALA A 59 -4.88 3.78 4.58
CA ALA A 59 -5.25 3.64 5.99
C ALA A 59 -4.10 4.01 6.93
N VAL A 60 -2.87 3.63 6.61
CA VAL A 60 -1.67 4.01 7.37
C VAL A 60 -1.47 5.53 7.37
N LEU A 61 -1.58 6.19 6.20
CA LEU A 61 -1.44 7.65 6.14
C LEU A 61 -2.51 8.41 6.92
N LYS A 62 -3.74 7.90 6.91
CA LYS A 62 -4.83 8.46 7.71
C LYS A 62 -4.53 8.30 9.20
N ALA A 63 -4.02 7.14 9.61
CA ALA A 63 -3.59 6.92 10.99
C ALA A 63 -2.42 7.84 11.40
N MET A 64 -1.52 8.17 10.48
CA MET A 64 -0.43 9.13 10.70
C MET A 64 -0.89 10.60 10.68
N GLY A 65 -2.09 10.90 10.20
CA GLY A 65 -2.65 12.26 10.14
C GLY A 65 -2.01 13.17 9.09
N THR A 66 -1.19 12.65 8.17
CA THR A 66 -0.50 13.46 7.16
C THR A 66 -1.18 13.47 5.79
N GLY A 67 -1.89 12.39 5.43
CA GLY A 67 -2.23 12.13 4.03
C GLY A 67 -0.98 12.06 3.14
N TRP A 68 -1.14 12.22 1.82
CA TRP A 68 -0.03 12.25 0.85
C TRP A 68 0.75 13.57 0.82
N SER A 69 0.76 14.32 1.93
CA SER A 69 1.50 15.57 2.05
C SER A 69 2.95 15.33 2.53
N ARG A 70 3.72 16.40 2.69
CA ARG A 70 5.10 16.36 3.25
C ARG A 70 6.11 15.53 2.45
N GLY A 71 5.84 15.25 1.17
CA GLY A 71 6.77 14.52 0.31
C GLY A 71 6.75 12.99 0.47
N ILE A 72 5.82 12.45 1.27
CA ILE A 72 5.65 11.00 1.43
C ILE A 72 5.28 10.37 0.09
N ARG A 73 6.01 9.33 -0.30
CA ARG A 73 5.77 8.57 -1.53
C ARG A 73 4.98 7.31 -1.23
N TRP A 74 4.27 6.78 -2.22
CA TRP A 74 3.55 5.51 -2.11
C TRP A 74 4.41 4.34 -1.63
N ARG A 75 5.66 4.31 -2.05
CA ARG A 75 6.62 3.25 -1.69
C ARG A 75 7.26 3.45 -0.31
N ASP A 76 6.99 4.58 0.35
CA ASP A 76 7.44 4.82 1.72
C ASP A 76 6.61 4.04 2.74
N ILE A 77 5.45 3.53 2.33
CA ILE A 77 4.64 2.61 3.11
C ILE A 77 4.60 1.28 2.36
N GLU A 78 5.09 0.23 3.00
CA GLU A 78 5.17 -1.10 2.42
C GLU A 78 4.43 -2.11 3.29
N VAL A 79 3.61 -2.94 2.66
CA VAL A 79 2.85 -4.00 3.34
C VAL A 79 3.44 -5.36 3.00
N LYS A 80 4.01 -6.04 3.99
CA LYS A 80 4.52 -7.41 3.85
C LYS A 80 3.63 -8.39 4.59
N VAL A 81 3.53 -9.59 4.06
CA VAL A 81 2.84 -10.70 4.74
C VAL A 81 3.89 -11.75 5.04
N GLU A 82 4.10 -12.01 6.32
CA GLU A 82 5.07 -13.00 6.79
C GLU A 82 4.45 -14.41 6.84
N LEU A 83 5.30 -15.40 7.14
CA LEU A 83 4.88 -16.76 7.45
C LEU A 83 3.84 -16.71 8.59
N GLY A 84 2.63 -17.16 8.31
CA GLY A 84 1.47 -17.05 9.20
C GLY A 84 0.36 -16.12 8.71
N GLY A 85 0.56 -15.39 7.60
CA GLY A 85 -0.51 -14.67 6.91
C GLY A 85 -0.87 -13.30 7.51
N LYS A 86 -0.25 -12.92 8.63
CA LYS A 86 -0.43 -11.61 9.25
C LYS A 86 0.26 -10.52 8.40
N PRO A 87 -0.43 -9.44 8.02
CA PRO A 87 0.21 -8.30 7.38
C PRO A 87 0.95 -7.44 8.41
N ASN A 88 2.15 -6.99 8.05
CA ASN A 88 2.97 -6.03 8.78
C ASN A 88 3.23 -4.81 7.87
N VAL A 89 3.25 -3.62 8.48
CA VAL A 89 3.55 -2.36 7.80
C VAL A 89 4.99 -1.96 8.08
N TYR A 90 5.72 -1.64 7.02
CA TYR A 90 7.09 -1.16 7.07
C TYR A 90 7.11 0.27 6.54
N ILE A 91 7.61 1.19 7.36
CA ILE A 91 7.72 2.61 7.03
C ILE A 91 9.14 2.90 6.56
N HIS A 92 9.28 3.61 5.44
CA HIS A 92 10.53 3.95 4.76
C HIS A 92 10.56 5.44 4.41
N GLY A 93 11.71 5.91 3.91
CA GLY A 93 11.84 7.26 3.35
C GLY A 93 11.34 8.36 4.28
N THR A 94 10.68 9.35 3.69
CA THR A 94 10.17 10.54 4.39
C THR A 94 9.08 10.19 5.41
N ALA A 95 8.37 9.07 5.24
CA ALA A 95 7.34 8.65 6.20
C ALA A 95 7.93 8.28 7.58
N LYS A 96 9.23 8.01 7.71
CA LYS A 96 9.89 7.78 9.02
C LYS A 96 10.09 9.05 9.83
N GLU A 97 10.02 10.21 9.19
CA GLU A 97 10.32 11.52 9.79
C GLU A 97 9.07 12.23 10.31
N VAL A 98 7.92 11.56 10.27
CA VAL A 98 6.59 12.09 10.62
C VAL A 98 6.18 11.67 12.03
#